data_AF-A0A352DWN7-F1
#
_entry.id   AF-A0A352DWN7-F1
#
_cell.length_a   1.000
_cell.length_b   1.000
_cell.length_c   1.000
_cell.angle_alpha   90.00
_cell.angle_beta   90.00
_cell.angle_gamma   90.00
#
_symmetry.space_group_name_H-M   'P 1'
#
loop_
_entity.id
_entity.type
_entity.pdbx_description
1 polymer ?
#
loop_
_entity_poly.entity_id
_entity_poly.type
_entity_poly.pdbx_seq_one_letter_code
_entity_poly.pdbx_strand_id
1 'polypeptide(L)'
;MDSVPHMSLTSPRRDQRRRLLVAWTRSADDTSAAVSDHVHLAASSAAVDGVQPTGLAALVPVGWVRFGLAALACVAPAAASATLAVWETATGRPFAAAEGRFAATFQMLRTAFDPTSVLSVPEWIAHASLWVSAAFAVAARSLARQRRDDYVGRYRAWGWLAGLFVVTSFAAAAPLGQVVSAALGDATGMRPGPGGIGWWVGIATSVLITTVLWAVLPLRERSTTFAWIATAALAWSGAVVGAWLTASGTMVWTHQVLATRIAWWVGCSLALVSMLAATRAVLREIRGLVAPRQSGAERRGRREQKAEARAQRPMRSDDDVATTIGTEEVDDSEAESSSTSVAEPMFVSDDMEDDETDMRHLSKSERKRLRKLRKQRAAA
;
A
#
# COMPACT_ATOMS: atom_id res chain seq x y z
N MET A 1 -34.15 -18.05 -72.86
CA MET A 1 -34.53 -18.92 -71.74
C MET A 1 -33.32 -18.99 -70.81
N ASP A 2 -33.29 -18.47 -69.59
CA ASP A 2 -34.29 -17.86 -68.73
C ASP A 2 -33.59 -16.92 -67.76
N SER A 3 -34.11 -15.70 -67.63
CA SER A 3 -33.61 -14.68 -66.69
C SER A 3 -34.41 -14.78 -65.40
N VAL A 4 -33.83 -15.35 -64.34
CA VAL A 4 -34.49 -15.48 -63.03
C VAL A 4 -34.21 -14.23 -62.18
N PRO A 5 -35.24 -13.51 -61.70
CA PRO A 5 -35.06 -12.34 -60.86
C PRO A 5 -34.90 -12.74 -59.38
N HIS A 6 -33.81 -12.33 -58.76
CA HIS A 6 -33.62 -12.43 -57.31
C HIS A 6 -34.45 -11.35 -56.58
N MET A 7 -35.65 -11.71 -56.11
CA MET A 7 -36.40 -10.91 -55.14
C MET A 7 -35.74 -11.02 -53.75
N SER A 8 -35.02 -9.98 -53.34
CA SER A 8 -34.53 -9.83 -51.96
C SER A 8 -35.68 -9.41 -51.04
N LEU A 9 -36.34 -10.39 -50.41
CA LEU A 9 -37.31 -10.18 -49.34
C LEU A 9 -36.59 -9.85 -48.03
N THR A 10 -35.94 -8.69 -47.94
CA THR A 10 -35.51 -8.14 -46.65
C THR A 10 -36.74 -7.64 -45.90
N SER A 11 -37.19 -8.46 -44.95
CA SER A 11 -38.37 -8.19 -44.12
C SER A 11 -38.20 -6.88 -43.32
N PRO A 12 -38.98 -5.82 -43.60
CA PRO A 12 -38.85 -4.52 -42.94
C PRO A 12 -39.14 -4.56 -41.42
N ARG A 13 -39.71 -5.66 -40.93
CA ARG A 13 -40.03 -5.85 -39.50
C ARG A 13 -38.81 -6.11 -38.62
N ARG A 14 -37.70 -6.63 -39.17
CA ARG A 14 -36.50 -6.94 -38.37
C ARG A 14 -35.74 -5.67 -37.97
N ASP A 15 -35.66 -4.70 -38.87
CA ASP A 15 -34.96 -3.43 -38.59
C ASP A 15 -35.70 -2.55 -37.60
N GLN A 16 -37.04 -2.59 -37.60
CA GLN A 16 -37.86 -1.80 -36.69
C GLN A 16 -37.69 -2.28 -35.23
N ARG A 17 -37.64 -3.60 -35.00
CA ARG A 17 -37.32 -4.16 -33.67
C ARG A 17 -35.92 -3.78 -33.19
N ARG A 18 -34.93 -3.77 -34.08
CA ARG A 18 -33.56 -3.42 -33.73
C ARG A 18 -33.44 -1.95 -33.33
N ARG A 19 -34.15 -1.05 -34.04
CA ARG A 19 -34.19 0.39 -33.70
C ARG A 19 -34.91 0.65 -32.38
N LEU A 20 -36.01 -0.05 -32.09
CA LEU A 20 -36.70 0.08 -30.81
C LEU A 20 -35.88 -0.42 -29.62
N LEU A 21 -35.15 -1.54 -29.77
CA LEU A 21 -34.25 -2.03 -28.71
C LEU A 21 -33.11 -1.05 -28.43
N VAL A 22 -32.51 -0.45 -29.47
CA VAL A 22 -31.44 0.55 -29.32
C VAL A 22 -31.95 1.85 -28.68
N ALA A 23 -33.16 2.29 -29.05
CA ALA A 23 -33.80 3.46 -28.44
C ALA A 23 -34.16 3.21 -26.97
N TRP A 24 -34.61 2.01 -26.62
CA TRP A 24 -34.94 1.63 -25.25
C TRP A 24 -33.69 1.56 -24.36
N THR A 25 -32.57 1.01 -24.87
CA THR A 25 -31.29 1.04 -24.14
C THR A 25 -30.76 2.46 -23.93
N ARG A 26 -30.91 3.38 -24.90
CA ARG A 26 -30.51 4.78 -24.72
C ARG A 26 -31.38 5.54 -23.72
N SER A 27 -32.69 5.33 -23.76
CA SER A 27 -33.61 5.97 -22.81
C SER A 27 -33.41 5.44 -21.38
N ALA A 28 -33.07 4.16 -21.22
CA ALA A 28 -32.72 3.61 -19.92
C ALA A 28 -31.41 4.19 -19.38
N ASP A 29 -30.40 4.37 -20.23
CA ASP A 29 -29.12 4.96 -19.85
C ASP A 29 -29.24 6.43 -19.44
N ASP A 30 -29.97 7.27 -20.18
CA ASP A 30 -30.08 8.72 -19.87
C ASP A 30 -30.88 9.00 -18.58
N THR A 31 -31.92 8.22 -18.31
CA THR A 31 -32.75 8.40 -17.11
C THR A 31 -32.12 7.73 -15.88
N SER A 32 -31.39 6.62 -16.08
CA SER A 32 -30.61 6.03 -15.00
C SER A 32 -29.37 6.86 -14.67
N ALA A 33 -28.65 7.45 -15.63
CA ALA A 33 -27.41 8.16 -15.34
C ALA A 33 -27.64 9.36 -14.41
N ALA A 34 -28.70 10.14 -14.65
CA ALA A 34 -29.01 11.33 -13.85
C ALA A 34 -29.56 11.01 -12.45
N VAL A 35 -30.33 9.93 -12.27
CA VAL A 35 -30.91 9.53 -10.98
C VAL A 35 -29.95 8.63 -10.18
N SER A 36 -29.16 7.80 -10.86
CA SER A 36 -28.18 6.90 -10.23
C SER A 36 -26.96 7.65 -9.72
N ASP A 37 -26.51 8.71 -10.39
CA ASP A 37 -25.37 9.51 -9.90
C ASP A 37 -25.69 10.21 -8.58
N HIS A 38 -26.91 10.74 -8.41
CA HIS A 38 -27.29 11.41 -7.17
C HIS A 38 -27.68 10.44 -6.04
N VAL A 39 -28.32 9.31 -6.34
CA VAL A 39 -28.70 8.31 -5.33
C VAL A 39 -27.50 7.46 -4.88
N HIS A 40 -26.53 7.16 -5.75
CA HIS A 40 -25.33 6.41 -5.36
C HIS A 40 -24.33 7.24 -4.55
N LEU A 41 -24.20 8.55 -4.79
CA LEU A 41 -23.33 9.42 -3.99
C LEU A 41 -23.88 9.61 -2.57
N ALA A 42 -25.19 9.86 -2.42
CA ALA A 42 -25.82 10.07 -1.11
C ALA A 42 -25.99 8.78 -0.30
N ALA A 43 -26.31 7.64 -0.93
CA ALA A 43 -26.43 6.36 -0.24
C ALA A 43 -25.05 5.76 0.16
N SER A 44 -23.97 6.13 -0.53
CA SER A 44 -22.62 5.67 -0.17
C SER A 44 -22.00 6.45 0.98
N SER A 45 -22.41 7.70 1.23
CA SER A 45 -21.87 8.49 2.34
C SER A 45 -22.61 8.25 3.66
N ALA A 46 -23.92 7.98 3.63
CA ALA A 46 -24.73 7.84 4.85
C ALA A 46 -24.71 6.43 5.48
N ALA A 47 -24.36 5.38 4.72
CA ALA A 47 -24.39 4.00 5.21
C ALA A 47 -23.07 3.51 5.85
N VAL A 48 -22.01 4.32 5.84
CA VAL A 48 -20.67 3.89 6.28
C VAL A 48 -20.42 4.17 7.77
N ASP A 49 -21.24 4.99 8.43
CA ASP A 49 -21.00 5.39 9.82
C ASP A 49 -21.46 4.37 10.88
N GLY A 50 -22.15 3.28 10.49
CA GLY A 50 -22.72 2.32 11.45
C GLY A 50 -22.03 0.96 11.57
N VAL A 51 -21.26 0.52 10.57
CA VAL A 51 -20.69 -0.84 10.58
C VAL A 51 -19.36 -0.83 11.31
N GLN A 52 -19.40 -1.03 12.63
CA GLN A 52 -18.19 -1.29 13.40
C GLN A 52 -17.48 -2.52 12.79
N PRO A 53 -16.21 -2.39 12.39
CA PRO A 53 -15.45 -3.53 11.87
C PRO A 53 -15.37 -4.59 12.96
N THR A 54 -15.85 -5.81 12.70
CA THR A 54 -15.73 -6.93 13.63
C THR A 54 -14.44 -7.72 13.38
N GLY A 55 -13.89 -8.33 14.43
CA GLY A 55 -12.72 -9.22 14.36
C GLY A 55 -11.37 -8.52 14.16
N LEU A 56 -10.45 -9.18 13.45
CA LEU A 56 -9.06 -8.71 13.26
C LEU A 56 -8.96 -7.33 12.59
N ALA A 57 -9.96 -6.95 11.80
CA ALA A 57 -10.01 -5.63 11.15
C ALA A 57 -10.14 -4.47 12.15
N ALA A 58 -10.69 -4.72 13.35
CA ALA A 58 -10.80 -3.73 14.42
C ALA A 58 -9.43 -3.38 15.04
N LEU A 59 -8.48 -4.32 15.00
CA LEU A 59 -7.14 -4.15 15.56
C LEU A 59 -6.23 -3.33 14.64
N VAL A 60 -6.61 -3.13 13.38
CA VAL A 60 -5.77 -2.44 12.38
C VAL A 60 -5.76 -0.95 12.66
N PRO A 61 -4.59 -0.35 12.96
CA PRO A 61 -4.51 1.06 13.27
C PRO A 61 -4.73 1.93 12.01
N VAL A 62 -5.71 2.84 12.07
CA VAL A 62 -6.07 3.75 10.97
C VAL A 62 -5.33 5.09 11.05
N GLY A 63 -4.98 5.55 12.25
CA GLY A 63 -4.14 6.74 12.47
C GLY A 63 -2.65 6.41 12.30
N TRP A 64 -1.85 7.37 11.84
CA TRP A 64 -0.39 7.17 11.66
C TRP A 64 0.33 6.91 12.99
N VAL A 65 -0.06 7.60 14.06
CA VAL A 65 0.51 7.40 15.41
C VAL A 65 0.26 5.96 15.89
N ARG A 66 -0.99 5.48 15.79
CA ARG A 66 -1.36 4.12 16.18
C ARG A 66 -0.63 3.08 15.32
N PHE A 67 -0.40 3.38 14.04
CA PHE A 67 0.39 2.50 13.16
C PHE A 67 1.87 2.48 13.56
N GLY A 68 2.45 3.63 13.88
CA GLY A 68 3.82 3.70 14.40
C GLY A 68 4.00 2.90 15.69
N LEU A 69 3.05 3.02 16.63
CA LEU A 69 3.05 2.23 17.87
C LEU A 69 2.91 0.73 17.59
N ALA A 70 2.01 0.33 16.69
CA ALA A 70 1.84 -1.08 16.33
C ALA A 70 3.07 -1.65 15.60
N ALA A 71 3.69 -0.87 14.70
CA ALA A 71 4.93 -1.25 14.03
C ALA A 71 6.09 -1.39 15.04
N LEU A 72 6.20 -0.46 15.99
CA LEU A 72 7.16 -0.55 17.09
C LEU A 72 6.91 -1.79 17.94
N ALA A 73 5.66 -2.11 18.27
CA ALA A 73 5.31 -3.32 19.02
C ALA A 73 5.65 -4.62 18.27
N CYS A 74 5.65 -4.61 16.93
CA CYS A 74 6.08 -5.76 16.13
C CYS A 74 7.62 -5.93 16.11
N VAL A 75 8.37 -4.83 16.12
CA VAL A 75 9.84 -4.85 15.98
C VAL A 75 10.55 -4.91 17.32
N ALA A 76 10.02 -4.26 18.36
CA ALA A 76 10.67 -4.13 19.67
C ALA A 76 11.01 -5.48 20.33
N PRO A 77 10.14 -6.52 20.32
CA PRO A 77 10.49 -7.82 20.90
C PRO A 77 11.63 -8.51 20.16
N ALA A 78 11.62 -8.46 18.82
CA ALA A 78 12.69 -9.03 18.02
C ALA A 78 14.01 -8.26 18.20
N ALA A 79 13.95 -6.92 18.26
CA ALA A 79 15.12 -6.09 18.52
C ALA A 79 15.69 -6.35 19.93
N ALA A 80 14.85 -6.38 20.97
CA ALA A 80 15.28 -6.63 22.35
C ALA A 80 15.86 -8.04 22.53
N SER A 81 15.26 -9.06 21.91
CA SER A 81 15.78 -10.43 21.97
C SER A 81 17.08 -10.58 21.17
N ALA A 82 17.21 -9.92 20.02
CA ALA A 82 18.44 -9.88 19.24
C ALA A 82 19.57 -9.13 19.96
N THR A 83 19.29 -7.99 20.61
CA THR A 83 20.32 -7.27 21.38
C THR A 83 20.82 -8.10 22.55
N LEU A 84 19.94 -8.82 23.26
CA LEU A 84 20.33 -9.74 24.32
C LEU A 84 21.16 -10.92 23.79
N ALA A 85 20.78 -11.51 22.65
CA ALA A 85 21.53 -12.60 22.02
C ALA A 85 22.94 -12.21 21.58
N VAL A 86 23.14 -10.93 21.23
CA VAL A 86 24.42 -10.38 20.76
C VAL A 86 25.26 -9.79 21.89
N TRP A 87 24.64 -9.47 23.03
CA TRP A 87 25.25 -8.69 24.10
C TRP A 87 26.61 -9.22 24.54
N GLU A 88 26.70 -10.52 24.82
CA GLU A 88 27.93 -11.16 25.30
C GLU A 88 29.01 -11.13 24.23
N THR A 89 28.66 -11.39 22.97
CA THR A 89 29.60 -11.32 21.85
C THR A 89 30.09 -9.90 21.54
N ALA A 90 29.25 -8.88 21.78
CA ALA A 90 29.59 -7.48 21.49
C ALA A 90 30.38 -6.83 22.63
N THR A 91 30.07 -7.15 23.88
CA THR A 91 30.66 -6.49 25.05
C THR A 91 31.76 -7.32 25.71
N GLY A 92 31.87 -8.61 25.39
CA GLY A 92 32.72 -9.57 26.11
C GLY A 92 32.26 -9.82 27.55
N ARG A 93 31.08 -9.31 27.93
CA ARG A 93 30.52 -9.41 29.27
C ARG A 93 29.20 -10.14 29.24
N PRO A 94 28.95 -11.11 30.13
CA PRO A 94 27.63 -11.71 30.23
C PRO A 94 26.61 -10.65 30.68
N PHE A 95 25.40 -10.67 30.11
CA PHE A 95 24.35 -9.73 30.52
C PHE A 95 23.87 -9.95 31.97
N ALA A 96 24.11 -11.14 32.51
CA ALA A 96 23.87 -11.45 33.92
C ALA A 96 24.98 -12.38 34.45
N ALA A 97 25.62 -12.01 35.56
CA ALA A 97 26.63 -12.85 36.20
C ALA A 97 25.98 -14.15 36.69
N ALA A 98 26.56 -15.30 36.32
CA ALA A 98 26.05 -16.62 36.70
C ALA A 98 26.53 -17.02 38.11
N GLU A 99 26.53 -16.07 39.04
CA GLU A 99 27.01 -16.27 40.40
C GLU A 99 25.88 -16.09 41.41
N GLY A 100 25.98 -16.79 42.54
CA GLY A 100 25.03 -16.70 43.64
C GLY A 100 23.73 -17.48 43.41
N ARG A 101 22.72 -17.17 44.24
CA ARG A 101 21.46 -17.94 44.35
C ARG A 101 20.62 -18.03 43.07
N PHE A 102 20.90 -17.19 42.06
CA PHE A 102 20.18 -17.16 40.79
C PHE A 102 20.99 -17.67 39.59
N ALA A 103 22.17 -18.27 39.82
CA ALA A 103 23.05 -18.76 38.76
C ALA A 103 22.33 -19.68 37.76
N ALA A 104 21.54 -20.64 38.25
CA ALA A 104 20.77 -21.56 37.41
C ALA A 104 19.75 -20.83 36.52
N THR A 105 19.04 -19.83 37.06
CA THR A 105 18.07 -19.03 36.30
C THR A 105 18.76 -18.23 35.19
N PHE A 106 19.91 -17.61 35.48
CA PHE A 106 20.67 -16.87 34.47
C PHE A 106 21.26 -17.78 33.40
N GLN A 107 21.67 -19.00 33.77
CA GLN A 107 22.13 -20.00 32.81
C GLN A 107 20.99 -20.40 31.85
N MET A 108 19.78 -20.63 32.36
CA MET A 108 18.61 -20.93 31.53
C MET A 108 18.21 -19.75 30.63
N LEU A 109 18.35 -18.51 31.10
CA LEU A 109 18.14 -17.34 30.26
C LEU A 109 19.18 -17.27 29.14
N ARG A 110 20.46 -17.54 29.43
CA ARG A 110 21.51 -17.56 28.40
C ARG A 110 21.25 -18.62 27.33
N THR A 111 20.85 -19.83 27.72
CA THR A 111 20.51 -20.88 26.75
C THR A 111 19.26 -20.54 25.94
N ALA A 112 18.28 -19.85 26.55
CA ALA A 112 17.09 -19.37 25.85
C ALA A 112 17.39 -18.26 24.83
N PHE A 113 18.38 -17.42 25.08
CA PHE A 113 18.83 -16.35 24.16
C PHE A 113 20.06 -16.72 23.33
N ASP A 114 20.50 -17.98 23.35
CA ASP A 114 21.65 -18.43 22.57
C ASP A 114 21.31 -18.38 21.07
N PRO A 115 21.97 -17.52 20.27
CA PRO A 115 21.69 -17.37 18.85
C PRO A 115 22.04 -18.62 18.03
N THR A 116 22.81 -19.55 18.59
CA THR A 116 23.16 -20.82 17.96
C THR A 116 22.10 -21.90 18.18
N SER A 117 21.22 -21.72 19.17
CA SER A 117 20.16 -22.67 19.50
C SER A 117 19.00 -22.56 18.51
N VAL A 118 18.54 -23.72 18.02
CA VAL A 118 17.38 -23.86 17.12
C VAL A 118 16.06 -23.50 17.85
N LEU A 119 16.04 -23.55 19.18
CA LEU A 119 14.87 -23.26 20.01
C LEU A 119 15.00 -21.94 20.79
N SER A 120 15.81 -21.01 20.27
CA SER A 120 16.03 -19.72 20.93
C SER A 120 14.78 -18.83 20.90
N VAL A 121 14.63 -17.96 21.90
CA VAL A 121 13.53 -16.99 22.03
C VAL A 121 13.40 -16.08 20.79
N PRO A 122 14.49 -15.51 20.23
CA PRO A 122 14.39 -14.72 19.01
C PRO A 122 13.81 -15.51 17.82
N GLU A 123 14.16 -16.80 17.69
CA GLU A 123 13.65 -17.66 16.63
C GLU A 123 12.14 -17.91 16.82
N TRP A 124 11.69 -18.18 18.04
CA TRP A 124 10.26 -18.28 18.37
C TRP A 124 9.49 -17.00 18.01
N ILE A 125 10.07 -15.82 18.32
CA ILE A 125 9.48 -14.53 17.95
C ILE A 125 9.42 -14.36 16.44
N ALA A 126 10.44 -14.79 15.70
CA ALA A 126 10.46 -14.76 14.24
C ALA A 126 9.36 -15.65 13.64
N HIS A 127 9.21 -16.89 14.11
CA HIS A 127 8.13 -17.80 13.71
C HIS A 127 6.75 -17.22 14.04
N ALA A 128 6.56 -16.71 15.25
CA ALA A 128 5.32 -16.05 15.65
C ALA A 128 5.00 -14.86 14.72
N SER A 129 6.02 -14.07 14.36
CA SER A 129 5.87 -12.94 13.44
C SER A 129 5.41 -13.39 12.05
N LEU A 130 5.92 -14.51 11.53
CA LEU A 130 5.47 -15.10 10.26
C LEU A 130 4.02 -15.62 10.34
N TRP A 131 3.65 -16.29 11.43
CA TRP A 131 2.27 -16.75 11.64
C TRP A 131 1.28 -15.59 11.73
N VAL A 132 1.62 -14.53 12.45
CA VAL A 132 0.80 -13.32 12.53
C VAL A 132 0.77 -12.59 11.18
N SER A 133 1.87 -12.57 10.42
CA SER A 133 1.90 -12.05 9.05
C SER A 133 0.93 -12.80 8.14
N ALA A 134 0.89 -14.14 8.25
CA ALA A 134 -0.06 -14.98 7.53
C ALA A 134 -1.51 -14.65 7.93
N ALA A 135 -1.79 -14.46 9.22
CA ALA A 135 -3.11 -14.06 9.70
C ALA A 135 -3.54 -12.70 9.13
N PHE A 136 -2.64 -11.71 9.10
CA PHE A 136 -2.91 -10.41 8.46
C PHE A 136 -3.13 -10.54 6.95
N ALA A 137 -2.39 -11.40 6.26
CA ALA A 137 -2.63 -11.67 4.83
C ALA A 137 -4.01 -12.30 4.60
N VAL A 138 -4.47 -13.20 5.48
CA VAL A 138 -5.84 -13.75 5.43
C VAL A 138 -6.89 -12.68 5.75
N ALA A 139 -6.63 -11.77 6.69
CA ALA A 139 -7.51 -10.63 6.97
C ALA A 139 -7.58 -9.66 5.78
N ALA A 140 -6.46 -9.35 5.15
CA ALA A 140 -6.42 -8.55 3.92
C ALA A 140 -7.20 -9.23 2.79
N ARG A 141 -7.13 -10.57 2.69
CA ARG A 141 -7.96 -11.35 1.75
C ARG A 141 -9.45 -11.20 2.03
N SER A 142 -9.90 -11.33 3.28
CA SER A 142 -11.32 -11.24 3.62
C SER A 142 -11.87 -9.84 3.37
N LEU A 143 -11.09 -8.81 3.71
CA LEU A 143 -11.39 -7.41 3.41
C LEU A 143 -11.45 -7.17 1.89
N ALA A 144 -10.48 -7.65 1.13
CA ALA A 144 -10.45 -7.50 -0.33
C ALA A 144 -11.65 -8.18 -1.02
N ARG A 145 -12.13 -9.32 -0.49
CA ARG A 145 -13.33 -10.00 -1.01
C ARG A 145 -14.61 -9.17 -0.89
N GLN A 146 -14.69 -8.26 0.07
CA GLN A 146 -15.86 -7.39 0.24
C GLN A 146 -15.91 -6.24 -0.76
N ARG A 147 -14.82 -5.97 -1.50
CA ARG A 147 -14.82 -4.96 -2.55
C ARG A 147 -15.52 -5.47 -3.80
N ARG A 148 -16.65 -4.81 -4.11
CA ARG A 148 -17.46 -5.04 -5.31
C ARG A 148 -16.68 -4.92 -6.64
N ASP A 149 -15.55 -4.25 -6.66
CA ASP A 149 -14.79 -4.02 -7.89
C ASP A 149 -13.72 -5.09 -8.18
N ASP A 150 -13.47 -6.04 -7.26
CA ASP A 150 -12.33 -6.96 -7.35
C ASP A 150 -12.72 -8.41 -7.72
N TYR A 151 -13.65 -8.56 -8.66
CA TYR A 151 -14.17 -9.87 -9.11
C TYR A 151 -13.16 -10.72 -9.92
N VAL A 152 -11.99 -10.18 -10.30
CA VAL A 152 -11.02 -10.88 -11.18
C VAL A 152 -10.16 -11.90 -10.42
N GLY A 153 -10.62 -12.42 -9.29
CA GLY A 153 -9.91 -13.44 -8.51
C GLY A 153 -8.60 -12.95 -7.86
N ARG A 154 -8.30 -11.65 -7.88
CA ARG A 154 -7.05 -11.07 -7.35
C ARG A 154 -6.90 -11.23 -5.84
N TYR A 155 -8.00 -11.35 -5.10
CA TYR A 155 -7.98 -11.72 -3.69
C TYR A 155 -7.27 -13.08 -3.44
N ARG A 156 -7.09 -13.92 -4.47
CA ARG A 156 -6.32 -15.16 -4.38
C ARG A 156 -4.87 -14.90 -3.98
N ALA A 157 -4.25 -13.82 -4.47
CA ALA A 157 -2.87 -13.43 -4.19
C ALA A 157 -2.57 -13.31 -2.69
N TRP A 158 -3.48 -12.73 -1.90
CA TRP A 158 -3.35 -12.65 -0.45
C TRP A 158 -3.33 -14.02 0.24
N GLY A 159 -4.07 -14.99 -0.30
CA GLY A 159 -4.03 -16.38 0.20
C GLY A 159 -2.72 -17.07 -0.14
N TRP A 160 -2.17 -16.83 -1.33
CA TRP A 160 -0.85 -17.33 -1.71
C TRP A 160 0.24 -16.74 -0.81
N LEU A 161 0.16 -15.45 -0.50
CA LEU A 161 1.10 -14.78 0.40
C LEU A 161 1.01 -15.32 1.84
N ALA A 162 -0.20 -15.57 2.34
CA ALA A 162 -0.39 -16.24 3.63
C ALA A 162 0.24 -17.64 3.64
N GLY A 163 -0.01 -18.44 2.59
CA GLY A 163 0.61 -19.76 2.42
C GLY A 163 2.13 -19.67 2.38
N LEU A 164 2.69 -18.66 1.70
CA LEU A 164 4.13 -18.43 1.64
C LEU A 164 4.71 -18.16 3.03
N PHE A 165 4.10 -17.32 3.87
CA PHE A 165 4.59 -17.10 5.24
C PHE A 165 4.55 -18.37 6.10
N VAL A 166 3.50 -19.17 5.95
CA VAL A 166 3.39 -20.46 6.66
C VAL A 166 4.49 -21.42 6.20
N VAL A 167 4.68 -21.57 4.89
CA VAL A 167 5.75 -22.41 4.32
C VAL A 167 7.13 -21.91 4.74
N THR A 168 7.37 -20.60 4.74
CA THR A 168 8.62 -19.99 5.21
C THR A 168 8.86 -20.30 6.69
N SER A 169 7.82 -20.26 7.53
CA SER A 169 7.93 -20.62 8.95
C SER A 169 8.32 -22.10 9.11
N PHE A 170 7.71 -23.00 8.36
CA PHE A 170 8.10 -24.42 8.37
C PHE A 170 9.49 -24.67 7.79
N ALA A 171 9.88 -23.97 6.74
CA ALA A 171 11.18 -24.09 6.11
C ALA A 171 12.33 -23.56 6.98
N ALA A 172 12.03 -22.73 7.98
CA ALA A 172 13.01 -22.33 8.99
C ALA A 172 13.18 -23.38 10.10
N ALA A 173 12.15 -24.16 10.40
CA ALA A 173 12.20 -25.23 11.41
C ALA A 173 12.68 -26.57 10.84
N ALA A 174 12.42 -26.84 9.56
CA ALA A 174 12.76 -28.09 8.89
C ALA A 174 13.74 -27.83 7.73
N PRO A 175 14.64 -28.78 7.40
CA PRO A 175 15.64 -28.63 6.33
C PRO A 175 15.02 -28.74 4.92
N LEU A 176 13.82 -28.20 4.69
CA LEU A 176 13.11 -28.25 3.40
C LEU A 176 13.95 -27.67 2.27
N GLY A 177 14.66 -26.56 2.52
CA GLY A 177 15.54 -25.95 1.55
C GLY A 177 16.67 -26.89 1.10
N GLN A 178 17.24 -27.68 2.03
CA GLN A 178 18.28 -28.65 1.71
C GLN A 178 17.72 -29.82 0.89
N VAL A 179 16.54 -30.33 1.25
CA VAL A 179 15.88 -31.41 0.50
C VAL A 179 15.56 -30.98 -0.93
N VAL A 180 14.97 -29.79 -1.11
CA VAL A 180 14.65 -29.24 -2.44
C VAL A 180 15.91 -28.98 -3.26
N SER A 181 16.96 -28.44 -2.62
CA SER A 181 18.23 -28.16 -3.29
C SER A 181 18.94 -29.44 -3.72
N ALA A 182 18.90 -30.49 -2.90
CA ALA A 182 19.44 -31.81 -3.25
C ALA A 182 18.68 -32.44 -4.42
N ALA A 183 17.35 -32.48 -4.35
CA ALA A 183 16.52 -33.06 -5.41
C ALA A 183 16.70 -32.35 -6.76
N LEU A 184 16.74 -31.02 -6.77
CA LEU A 184 17.00 -30.26 -8.00
C LEU A 184 18.45 -30.37 -8.47
N GLY A 185 19.40 -30.44 -7.53
CA GLY A 185 20.80 -30.69 -7.85
C GLY A 185 20.99 -32.02 -8.55
N ASP A 186 20.30 -33.07 -8.10
CA ASP A 186 20.37 -34.41 -8.67
C ASP A 186 19.62 -34.50 -10.00
N ALA A 187 18.49 -33.80 -10.15
CA ALA A 187 17.71 -33.78 -11.39
C ALA A 187 18.37 -32.95 -12.52
N THR A 188 19.02 -31.84 -12.18
CA THR A 188 19.59 -30.91 -13.17
C THR A 188 21.09 -31.12 -13.40
N GLY A 189 21.78 -31.82 -12.50
CA GLY A 189 23.24 -31.90 -12.46
C GLY A 189 23.94 -30.59 -12.09
N MET A 190 23.19 -29.53 -11.77
CA MET A 190 23.73 -28.21 -11.41
C MET A 190 23.49 -27.91 -9.93
N ARG A 191 24.53 -27.45 -9.22
CA ARG A 191 24.47 -27.06 -7.81
C ARG A 191 24.87 -25.60 -7.65
N PRO A 192 23.95 -24.65 -7.86
CA PRO A 192 24.22 -23.24 -7.66
C PRO A 192 24.46 -22.97 -6.18
N GLY A 193 25.72 -22.72 -5.82
CA GLY A 193 26.14 -22.42 -4.46
C GLY A 193 26.44 -23.60 -3.56
N PRO A 194 26.94 -23.32 -2.34
CA PRO A 194 27.26 -24.35 -1.36
C PRO A 194 25.99 -25.10 -0.95
N GLY A 195 26.03 -26.43 -1.06
CA GLY A 195 24.88 -27.29 -0.79
C GLY A 195 23.68 -27.11 -1.73
N GLY A 196 23.83 -26.41 -2.86
CA GLY A 196 22.76 -26.14 -3.81
C GLY A 196 21.73 -25.10 -3.36
N ILE A 197 22.01 -24.33 -2.29
CA ILE A 197 21.09 -23.36 -1.68
C ILE A 197 20.53 -22.33 -2.69
N GLY A 198 21.24 -22.07 -3.79
CA GLY A 198 20.78 -21.18 -4.85
C GLY A 198 19.46 -21.61 -5.50
N TRP A 199 19.18 -22.92 -5.56
CA TRP A 199 17.90 -23.42 -6.07
C TRP A 199 16.73 -22.98 -5.18
N TRP A 200 16.87 -23.21 -3.87
CA TRP A 200 15.86 -22.82 -2.89
C TRP A 200 15.61 -21.31 -2.91
N VAL A 201 16.68 -20.51 -2.92
CA VAL A 201 16.60 -19.04 -2.95
C VAL A 201 15.92 -18.57 -4.24
N GLY A 202 16.32 -19.07 -5.41
CA GLY A 202 15.72 -18.69 -6.68
C GLY A 202 14.22 -18.97 -6.74
N ILE A 203 13.79 -20.15 -6.26
CA ILE A 203 12.37 -20.50 -6.18
C ILE A 203 11.65 -19.59 -5.18
N ALA A 204 12.16 -19.45 -3.95
CA ALA A 204 11.53 -18.62 -2.94
C ALA A 204 11.37 -17.15 -3.38
N THR A 205 12.42 -16.57 -3.96
CA THR A 205 12.42 -15.19 -4.47
C THR A 205 11.44 -15.02 -5.64
N SER A 206 11.41 -15.95 -6.60
CA SER A 206 10.48 -15.87 -7.74
C SER A 206 9.02 -15.94 -7.30
N VAL A 207 8.68 -16.85 -6.38
CA VAL A 207 7.32 -16.96 -5.82
C VAL A 207 6.97 -15.71 -5.01
N LEU A 208 7.90 -15.20 -4.18
CA LEU A 208 7.68 -13.97 -3.41
C LEU A 208 7.44 -12.76 -4.32
N ILE A 209 8.29 -12.52 -5.32
CA ILE A 209 8.13 -11.40 -6.26
C ILE A 209 6.80 -11.50 -6.99
N THR A 210 6.46 -12.68 -7.51
CA THR A 210 5.21 -12.89 -8.25
C THR A 210 3.98 -12.62 -7.38
N THR A 211 3.96 -13.18 -6.17
CA THR A 211 2.84 -13.01 -5.23
C THR A 211 2.72 -11.56 -4.73
N VAL A 212 3.83 -10.88 -4.44
CA VAL A 212 3.85 -9.48 -4.03
C VAL A 212 3.38 -8.56 -5.16
N LEU A 213 3.85 -8.75 -6.39
CA LEU A 213 3.39 -7.96 -7.54
C LEU A 213 1.89 -8.12 -7.74
N TRP A 214 1.37 -9.35 -7.64
CA TRP A 214 -0.07 -9.60 -7.77
C TRP A 214 -0.91 -9.06 -6.62
N ALA A 215 -0.43 -9.13 -5.38
CA ALA A 215 -1.17 -8.68 -4.20
C ALA A 215 -1.11 -7.15 -4.00
N VAL A 216 0.05 -6.54 -4.25
CA VAL A 216 0.35 -5.15 -3.83
C VAL A 216 0.18 -4.14 -4.95
N LEU A 217 0.45 -4.50 -6.23
CA LEU A 217 0.27 -3.54 -7.34
C LEU A 217 -1.16 -2.97 -7.46
N PRO A 218 -2.23 -3.73 -7.17
CA PRO A 218 -3.59 -3.20 -7.21
C PRO A 218 -3.89 -2.18 -6.10
N LEU A 219 -3.10 -2.14 -5.02
CA LEU A 219 -3.32 -1.21 -3.92
C LEU A 219 -3.04 0.23 -4.36
N ARG A 220 -3.91 1.16 -3.95
CA ARG A 220 -3.70 2.59 -4.20
C ARG A 220 -2.54 3.15 -3.40
N GLU A 221 -2.44 2.80 -2.11
CA GLU A 221 -1.36 3.20 -1.21
C GLU A 221 -0.19 2.20 -1.23
N ARG A 222 0.27 1.82 -2.43
CA ARG A 222 1.28 0.76 -2.60
C ARG A 222 2.68 1.11 -2.08
N SER A 223 3.04 2.38 -1.99
CA SER A 223 4.43 2.80 -1.70
C SER A 223 4.88 2.35 -0.31
N THR A 224 4.06 2.56 0.72
CA THR A 224 4.41 2.22 2.10
C THR A 224 4.53 0.71 2.27
N THR A 225 3.55 -0.06 1.80
CA THR A 225 3.59 -1.52 1.84
C THR A 225 4.81 -2.06 1.08
N PHE A 226 5.05 -1.55 -0.13
CA PHE A 226 6.19 -1.98 -0.94
C PHE A 226 7.52 -1.66 -0.28
N ALA A 227 7.67 -0.47 0.34
CA ALA A 227 8.87 -0.11 1.06
C ALA A 227 9.17 -1.08 2.21
N TRP A 228 8.18 -1.44 3.02
CA TRP A 228 8.36 -2.42 4.10
C TRP A 228 8.62 -3.85 3.60
N ILE A 229 7.98 -4.27 2.51
CA ILE A 229 8.29 -5.57 1.90
C ILE A 229 9.72 -5.57 1.35
N ALA A 230 10.14 -4.48 0.71
CA ALA A 230 11.49 -4.35 0.17
C ALA A 230 12.55 -4.37 1.28
N THR A 231 12.32 -3.69 2.41
CA THR A 231 13.24 -3.75 3.55
C THR A 231 13.27 -5.14 4.20
N ALA A 232 12.13 -5.83 4.31
CA ALA A 232 12.09 -7.22 4.77
C ALA A 232 12.87 -8.15 3.81
N ALA A 233 12.67 -8.00 2.50
CA ALA A 233 13.37 -8.78 1.49
C ALA A 233 14.89 -8.50 1.50
N LEU A 234 15.31 -7.25 1.71
CA LEU A 234 16.71 -6.89 1.87
C LEU A 234 17.33 -7.56 3.11
N ALA A 235 16.63 -7.54 4.24
CA ALA A 235 17.09 -8.23 5.45
C ALA A 235 17.22 -9.74 5.23
N TRP A 236 16.24 -10.40 4.61
CA TRP A 236 16.34 -11.81 4.25
C TRP A 236 17.45 -12.09 3.24
N SER A 237 17.67 -11.20 2.26
CA SER A 237 18.78 -11.34 1.32
C SER A 237 20.13 -11.27 2.03
N GLY A 238 20.27 -10.40 3.05
CA GLY A 238 21.46 -10.34 3.90
C GLY A 238 21.68 -11.64 4.68
N ALA A 239 20.60 -12.25 5.20
CA ALA A 239 20.68 -13.56 5.84
C ALA A 239 21.11 -14.67 4.84
N VAL A 240 20.56 -14.67 3.63
CA VAL A 240 20.95 -15.63 2.58
C VAL A 240 22.42 -15.46 2.20
N VAL A 241 22.88 -14.23 1.98
CA VAL A 241 24.29 -13.94 1.65
C VAL A 241 25.20 -14.38 2.79
N GLY A 242 24.83 -14.11 4.05
CA GLY A 242 25.58 -14.57 5.21
C GLY A 242 25.65 -16.10 5.32
N ALA A 243 24.54 -16.80 5.08
CA ALA A 243 24.50 -18.26 5.04
C ALA A 243 25.37 -18.82 3.89
N TRP A 244 25.37 -18.16 2.73
CA TRP A 244 26.19 -18.54 1.59
C TRP A 244 27.69 -18.38 1.87
N LEU A 245 28.09 -17.26 2.46
CA LEU A 245 29.49 -16.96 2.79
C LEU A 245 30.04 -17.90 3.86
N THR A 246 29.23 -18.20 4.87
CA THR A 246 29.59 -19.16 5.94
C THR A 246 29.74 -20.57 5.38
N ALA A 247 28.81 -21.01 4.52
CA ALA A 247 28.88 -22.34 3.90
C ALA A 247 30.01 -22.48 2.86
N SER A 248 30.51 -21.37 2.29
CA SER A 248 31.64 -21.39 1.34
C SER A 248 33.00 -21.48 2.03
N GLY A 249 33.06 -21.46 3.38
CA GLY A 249 34.31 -21.51 4.14
C GLY A 249 35.18 -20.25 4.03
N THR A 250 34.72 -19.23 3.30
CA THR A 250 35.45 -17.99 3.04
C THR A 250 35.66 -17.11 4.27
N MET A 251 34.84 -17.26 5.32
CA MET A 251 35.04 -16.64 6.62
C MET A 251 34.24 -17.42 7.69
N VAL A 252 34.90 -17.85 8.77
CA VAL A 252 34.27 -18.52 9.93
C VAL A 252 34.39 -17.61 11.15
N TRP A 253 33.98 -16.35 11.01
CA TRP A 253 33.88 -15.46 12.18
C TRP A 253 32.52 -15.69 12.84
N THR A 254 32.51 -15.97 14.14
CA THR A 254 31.30 -16.14 14.96
C THR A 254 30.29 -15.00 14.76
N HIS A 255 30.78 -13.79 14.51
CA HIS A 255 29.98 -12.60 14.21
C HIS A 255 29.14 -12.70 12.94
N GLN A 256 29.56 -13.48 11.92
CA GLN A 256 28.80 -13.62 10.68
C GLN A 256 27.59 -14.53 10.82
N VAL A 257 27.73 -15.64 11.55
CA VAL A 257 26.61 -16.54 11.86
C VAL A 257 25.55 -15.76 12.65
N LEU A 258 26.00 -14.95 13.60
CA LEU A 258 25.14 -14.08 14.38
C LEU A 258 24.45 -13.00 13.54
N ALA A 259 25.19 -12.29 12.69
CA ALA A 259 24.62 -11.29 11.78
C ALA A 259 23.57 -11.90 10.83
N THR A 260 23.82 -13.12 10.35
CA THR A 260 22.90 -13.88 9.51
C THR A 260 21.57 -14.15 10.24
N ARG A 261 21.64 -14.58 11.50
CA ARG A 261 20.47 -14.84 12.35
C ARG A 261 19.69 -13.56 12.66
N ILE A 262 20.37 -12.48 13.01
CA ILE A 262 19.74 -11.18 13.26
C ILE A 262 19.01 -10.70 12.00
N ALA A 263 19.67 -10.77 10.84
CA ALA A 263 19.08 -10.35 9.57
C ALA A 263 17.80 -11.16 9.26
N TRP A 264 17.80 -12.45 9.58
CA TRP A 264 16.62 -13.31 9.48
C TRP A 264 15.48 -12.85 10.41
N TRP A 265 15.75 -12.64 11.70
CA TRP A 265 14.75 -12.20 12.68
C TRP A 265 14.17 -10.83 12.33
N VAL A 266 15.04 -9.88 11.97
CA VAL A 266 14.64 -8.54 11.52
C VAL A 266 13.77 -8.62 10.28
N GLY A 267 14.13 -9.45 9.30
CA GLY A 267 13.31 -9.68 8.11
C GLY A 267 11.91 -10.19 8.43
N CYS A 268 11.77 -11.11 9.40
CA CYS A 268 10.47 -11.62 9.83
C CYS A 268 9.60 -10.54 10.50
N SER A 269 10.18 -9.70 11.36
CA SER A 269 9.46 -8.57 11.98
C SER A 269 9.08 -7.49 10.96
N LEU A 270 9.96 -7.18 10.00
CA LEU A 270 9.65 -6.24 8.91
C LEU A 270 8.56 -6.79 8.00
N ALA A 271 8.53 -8.09 7.74
CA ALA A 271 7.44 -8.74 7.00
C ALA A 271 6.10 -8.56 7.73
N LEU A 272 6.07 -8.69 9.06
CA LEU A 272 4.88 -8.43 9.87
C LEU A 272 4.41 -6.97 9.76
N VAL A 273 5.32 -6.00 9.90
CA VAL A 273 5.00 -4.57 9.71
C VAL A 273 4.47 -4.33 8.29
N SER A 274 5.04 -4.99 7.29
CA SER A 274 4.61 -4.89 5.90
C SER A 274 3.17 -5.38 5.71
N MET A 275 2.78 -6.48 6.36
CA MET A 275 1.43 -7.03 6.29
C MET A 275 0.42 -6.17 7.06
N LEU A 276 0.83 -5.58 8.18
CA LEU A 276 0.04 -4.59 8.88
C LEU A 276 -0.22 -3.35 8.00
N ALA A 277 0.82 -2.85 7.31
CA ALA A 277 0.71 -1.73 6.38
C ALA A 277 -0.20 -2.06 5.19
N ALA A 278 -0.07 -3.26 4.62
CA ALA A 278 -0.93 -3.77 3.55
C ALA A 278 -2.40 -3.84 3.97
N THR A 279 -2.68 -4.43 5.14
CA THR A 279 -4.04 -4.57 5.67
C THR A 279 -4.66 -3.20 5.95
N ARG A 280 -3.87 -2.26 6.50
CA ARG A 280 -4.26 -0.85 6.67
C ARG A 280 -4.62 -0.20 5.34
N ALA A 281 -3.81 -0.37 4.29
CA ALA A 281 -4.08 0.20 2.98
C ALA A 281 -5.41 -0.33 2.39
N VAL A 282 -5.66 -1.64 2.50
CA VAL A 282 -6.93 -2.26 2.09
C VAL A 282 -8.11 -1.68 2.88
N LEU A 283 -7.98 -1.56 4.20
CA LEU A 283 -9.04 -1.03 5.07
C LEU A 283 -9.37 0.43 4.76
N ARG A 284 -8.36 1.28 4.55
CA ARG A 284 -8.56 2.70 4.19
C ARG A 284 -9.28 2.84 2.86
N GLU A 285 -8.98 1.97 1.91
CA GLU A 285 -9.62 2.01 0.60
C GLU A 285 -11.07 1.47 0.66
N ILE A 286 -11.37 0.47 1.49
CA ILE A 286 -12.76 0.03 1.74
C ILE A 286 -13.59 1.13 2.39
N ARG A 287 -13.00 1.88 3.33
CA ARG A 287 -13.66 3.01 4.00
C ARG A 287 -13.77 4.28 3.14
N GLY A 288 -13.31 4.25 1.89
CA GLY A 288 -13.32 5.44 1.03
C GLY A 288 -12.38 6.56 1.48
N LEU A 289 -11.51 6.33 2.48
CA LEU A 289 -10.54 7.32 2.98
C LEU A 289 -9.41 7.59 1.99
N VAL A 290 -9.29 6.75 0.96
CA VAL A 290 -8.35 6.94 -0.14
C VAL A 290 -9.13 7.47 -1.34
N ALA A 291 -8.77 8.67 -1.79
CA ALA A 291 -9.41 9.30 -2.94
C ALA A 291 -9.53 8.32 -4.12
N PRO A 292 -10.69 8.27 -4.81
CA PRO A 292 -10.84 7.50 -6.03
C PRO A 292 -9.68 7.78 -6.97
N ARG A 293 -8.99 6.71 -7.38
CA ARG A 293 -8.01 6.83 -8.46
C ARG A 293 -8.83 7.19 -9.69
N GLN A 294 -8.84 8.48 -10.05
CA GLN A 294 -9.43 8.94 -11.30
C GLN A 294 -8.92 8.02 -12.40
N SER A 295 -9.84 7.32 -13.05
CA SER A 295 -9.46 6.34 -14.05
C SER A 295 -8.61 7.04 -15.11
N GLY A 296 -7.65 6.33 -15.72
CA GLY A 296 -6.83 6.93 -16.77
C GLY A 296 -7.69 7.56 -17.88
N ALA A 297 -8.86 6.98 -18.14
CA ALA A 297 -9.88 7.49 -19.05
C ALA A 297 -10.46 8.82 -18.57
N GLU A 298 -10.84 8.94 -17.31
CA GLU A 298 -11.38 10.18 -16.74
C GLU A 298 -10.32 11.29 -16.70
N ARG A 299 -9.08 10.95 -16.33
CA ARG A 299 -7.96 11.90 -16.34
C ARG A 299 -7.60 12.32 -17.78
N ARG A 300 -7.72 11.41 -18.74
CA ARG A 300 -7.54 11.69 -20.17
C ARG A 300 -8.66 12.59 -20.70
N GLY A 301 -9.92 12.27 -20.41
CA GLY A 301 -11.07 13.11 -20.77
C GLY A 301 -10.97 14.51 -20.14
N ARG A 302 -10.54 14.63 -18.89
CA ARG A 302 -10.29 15.93 -18.24
C ARG A 302 -9.13 16.70 -18.87
N ARG A 303 -8.10 16.01 -19.36
CA ARG A 303 -6.99 16.63 -20.11
C ARG A 303 -7.45 17.09 -21.49
N GLU A 304 -8.24 16.28 -22.19
CA GLU A 304 -8.83 16.60 -23.49
C GLU A 304 -9.78 17.80 -23.36
N GLN A 305 -10.71 17.77 -22.41
CA GLN A 305 -11.57 18.92 -22.10
C GLN A 305 -10.78 20.19 -21.73
N LYS A 306 -9.70 20.06 -20.96
CA LYS A 306 -8.85 21.22 -20.61
C LYS A 306 -8.08 21.74 -21.83
N ALA A 307 -7.67 20.87 -22.74
CA ALA A 307 -7.03 21.25 -24.00
C ALA A 307 -8.02 21.97 -24.93
N GLU A 308 -9.25 21.45 -25.06
CA GLU A 308 -10.33 22.07 -25.82
C GLU A 308 -10.73 23.43 -25.24
N ALA A 309 -10.88 23.54 -23.92
CA ALA A 309 -11.18 24.80 -23.26
C ALA A 309 -10.05 25.84 -23.42
N ARG A 310 -8.79 25.39 -23.59
CA ARG A 310 -7.66 26.27 -23.88
C ARG A 310 -7.65 26.70 -25.35
N ALA A 311 -8.02 25.82 -26.27
CA ALA A 311 -8.13 26.14 -27.70
C ALA A 311 -9.30 27.10 -27.99
N GLN A 312 -10.38 27.04 -27.21
CA GLN A 312 -11.53 27.94 -27.33
C GLN A 312 -11.35 29.29 -26.63
N ARG A 313 -10.23 29.53 -25.94
CA ARG A 313 -9.94 30.86 -25.39
C ARG A 313 -9.54 31.76 -26.56
N PRO A 314 -10.37 32.76 -26.95
CA PRO A 314 -10.01 33.67 -28.02
C PRO A 314 -8.66 34.31 -27.67
N MET A 315 -7.72 34.30 -28.62
CA MET A 315 -6.51 35.09 -28.49
C MET A 315 -6.97 36.52 -28.27
N ARG A 316 -6.78 37.00 -27.04
CA ARG A 316 -6.91 38.41 -26.73
C ARG A 316 -5.86 39.08 -27.61
N SER A 317 -6.31 39.83 -28.61
CA SER A 317 -5.43 40.61 -29.47
C SER A 317 -4.61 41.54 -28.59
N ASP A 318 -3.29 41.49 -28.75
CA ASP A 318 -2.31 42.30 -28.00
C ASP A 318 -2.30 43.78 -28.44
N ASP A 319 -3.42 44.30 -28.95
CA ASP A 319 -3.49 45.66 -29.54
C ASP A 319 -3.62 46.79 -28.50
N ASP A 320 -3.58 46.52 -27.19
CA ASP A 320 -3.65 47.54 -26.14
C ASP A 320 -2.35 47.65 -25.30
N VAL A 321 -1.17 47.44 -25.90
CA VAL A 321 0.13 47.81 -25.31
C VAL A 321 0.73 48.99 -26.08
N ALA A 322 0.01 50.11 -26.06
CA ALA A 322 0.57 51.40 -26.39
C ALA A 322 0.21 52.38 -25.28
N THR A 323 1.23 53.05 -24.75
CA THR A 323 1.15 54.23 -23.86
C THR A 323 1.16 53.95 -22.34
N THR A 324 2.33 53.60 -21.81
CA THR A 324 2.82 54.26 -20.57
C THR A 324 4.35 54.30 -20.62
N ILE A 325 4.87 55.33 -21.28
CA ILE A 325 6.28 55.74 -21.26
C ILE A 325 6.42 56.75 -20.10
N GLY A 326 7.43 56.55 -19.27
CA GLY A 326 7.98 57.55 -18.35
C GLY A 326 7.65 57.29 -16.89
N THR A 327 8.61 56.73 -16.14
CA THR A 327 9.47 57.51 -15.23
C THR A 327 10.78 56.75 -14.99
N GLU A 328 11.87 57.50 -15.02
CA GLU A 328 13.27 57.10 -14.83
C GLU A 328 13.58 56.54 -13.43
N GLU A 329 14.70 55.78 -13.41
CA GLU A 329 15.74 55.64 -12.38
C GLU A 329 15.35 55.69 -10.90
N VAL A 330 15.82 54.68 -10.15
CA VAL A 330 16.89 54.88 -9.15
C VAL A 330 17.39 53.50 -8.70
N ASP A 331 18.69 53.36 -8.88
CA ASP A 331 19.65 52.47 -8.23
C ASP A 331 19.44 52.43 -6.71
N ASP A 332 19.37 51.25 -6.09
CA ASP A 332 20.07 51.08 -4.82
C ASP A 332 20.26 49.61 -4.45
N SER A 333 21.48 49.38 -4.01
CA SER A 333 22.04 48.12 -3.54
C SER A 333 21.66 47.85 -2.09
N GLU A 334 21.87 46.61 -1.66
CA GLU A 334 21.97 46.15 -0.26
C GLU A 334 20.71 46.22 0.62
N ALA A 335 20.28 45.05 1.11
CA ALA A 335 20.44 44.68 2.52
C ALA A 335 19.62 43.44 2.88
N GLU A 336 20.22 42.66 3.77
CA GLU A 336 19.68 41.56 4.53
C GLU A 336 18.25 41.81 5.06
N SER A 337 17.40 40.79 5.09
CA SER A 337 16.99 40.17 6.36
C SER A 337 15.84 39.16 6.20
N SER A 338 15.93 38.11 7.00
CA SER A 338 14.85 37.61 7.87
C SER A 338 13.49 37.32 7.23
N SER A 339 13.27 36.04 6.89
CA SER A 339 11.91 35.47 6.88
C SER A 339 11.70 34.62 8.13
N THR A 340 11.43 35.30 9.23
CA THR A 340 10.74 34.73 10.39
C THR A 340 9.33 34.34 9.97
N SER A 341 9.02 33.05 10.11
CA SER A 341 7.69 32.48 9.89
C SER A 341 6.66 33.10 10.84
N VAL A 342 5.83 33.99 10.32
CA VAL A 342 4.65 34.50 11.04
C VAL A 342 3.61 33.39 11.09
N ALA A 343 3.36 32.92 12.31
CA ALA A 343 2.25 32.06 12.64
C ALA A 343 0.93 32.81 12.43
N GLU A 344 0.08 32.29 11.53
CA GLU A 344 -1.32 32.71 11.46
C GLU A 344 -2.09 32.23 12.70
N PRO A 345 -2.92 33.08 13.32
CA PRO A 345 -3.76 32.70 14.45
C PRO A 345 -4.91 31.81 13.98
N MET A 346 -5.02 30.68 14.65
CA MET A 346 -6.15 29.74 14.65
C MET A 346 -7.42 30.49 15.10
N PHE A 347 -8.28 30.86 14.15
CA PHE A 347 -9.60 31.40 14.42
C PHE A 347 -10.56 30.24 14.72
N VAL A 348 -11.15 30.31 15.90
CA VAL A 348 -12.27 29.49 16.38
C VAL A 348 -13.58 30.05 15.80
N SER A 349 -14.42 29.16 15.30
CA SER A 349 -15.88 29.33 15.13
C SER A 349 -16.41 27.90 15.01
N ASP A 350 -16.88 27.27 16.08
CA ASP A 350 -18.16 27.49 16.79
C ASP A 350 -19.36 27.60 15.84
N ASP A 351 -20.19 26.56 15.95
CA ASP A 351 -21.58 26.36 15.55
C ASP A 351 -22.19 27.25 14.46
N MET A 352 -22.77 26.59 13.45
CA MET A 352 -24.17 26.78 13.07
C MET A 352 -24.63 25.56 12.27
N GLU A 353 -25.49 24.76 12.91
CA GLU A 353 -26.59 24.06 12.25
C GLU A 353 -27.34 25.07 11.37
N ASP A 354 -27.53 24.77 10.09
CA ASP A 354 -28.62 25.40 9.33
C ASP A 354 -28.93 24.58 8.07
N ASP A 355 -30.10 23.94 8.14
CA ASP A 355 -31.08 23.67 7.11
C ASP A 355 -30.63 23.23 5.71
N GLU A 356 -31.12 22.02 5.38
CA GLU A 356 -31.47 21.55 4.04
C GLU A 356 -32.45 22.53 3.35
N THR A 357 -31.96 23.70 2.98
CA THR A 357 -32.64 24.56 2.02
C THR A 357 -32.22 24.11 0.63
N ASP A 358 -33.16 23.43 -0.03
CA ASP A 358 -33.34 23.33 -1.48
C ASP A 358 -32.27 24.09 -2.26
N MET A 359 -31.23 23.37 -2.72
CA MET A 359 -30.17 23.93 -3.56
C MET A 359 -30.70 24.26 -4.95
N ARG A 360 -31.55 25.29 -5.01
CA ARG A 360 -31.99 25.93 -6.23
C ARG A 360 -30.73 26.45 -6.91
N HIS A 361 -30.37 25.83 -8.04
CA HIS A 361 -29.17 26.19 -8.78
C HIS A 361 -29.16 27.69 -9.10
N LEU A 362 -28.41 28.45 -8.31
CA LEU A 362 -28.21 29.89 -8.50
C LEU A 362 -27.78 30.13 -9.94
N SER A 363 -28.53 30.99 -10.63
CA SER A 363 -28.28 31.29 -12.02
C SER A 363 -26.90 31.97 -12.17
N LYS A 364 -26.31 31.91 -13.36
CA LYS A 364 -24.98 32.51 -13.61
C LYS A 364 -24.95 34.01 -13.26
N SER A 365 -26.07 34.72 -13.39
CA SER A 365 -26.15 36.14 -13.02
C SER A 365 -26.11 36.34 -11.50
N GLU A 366 -26.75 35.48 -10.72
CA GLU A 366 -26.76 35.55 -9.25
C GLU A 366 -25.39 35.25 -8.65
N ARG A 367 -24.69 34.23 -9.17
CA ARG A 367 -23.30 33.96 -8.73
C ARG A 367 -22.38 35.14 -9.00
N LYS A 368 -22.59 35.85 -10.12
CA LYS A 368 -21.81 37.05 -10.47
C LYS A 368 -22.17 38.22 -9.55
N ARG A 369 -23.45 38.37 -9.20
CA ARG A 369 -23.93 39.38 -8.24
C ARG A 369 -23.40 39.13 -6.83
N LEU A 370 -23.41 37.88 -6.35
CA LEU A 370 -22.87 37.51 -5.03
C LEU A 370 -21.36 37.73 -4.94
N ARG A 371 -20.61 37.44 -6.02
CA ARG A 371 -19.18 37.79 -6.08
C ARG A 371 -18.94 39.30 -6.02
N LYS A 372 -19.80 40.10 -6.65
CA LYS A 372 -19.69 41.57 -6.60
C LYS A 372 -20.02 42.10 -5.20
N LEU A 373 -21.05 41.57 -4.56
CA LEU A 373 -21.42 41.95 -3.18
C LEU A 373 -20.34 41.56 -2.16
N ARG A 374 -19.74 40.36 -2.28
CA ARG A 374 -18.60 39.98 -1.41
C ARG A 374 -17.40 40.91 -1.57
N LYS A 375 -17.10 41.35 -2.79
CA LYS A 375 -16.04 42.35 -3.03
C LYS A 375 -16.36 43.71 -2.43
N GLN A 376 -17.61 44.16 -2.52
CA GLN A 376 -18.02 45.44 -1.92
C GLN A 376 -17.99 45.40 -0.39
N ARG A 377 -18.37 44.27 0.21
CA ARG A 377 -18.37 44.07 1.67
C ARG A 377 -16.97 43.84 2.26
N ALA A 378 -15.98 43.52 1.43
CA ALA A 378 -14.58 43.40 1.84
C ALA A 378 -13.79 44.71 1.64
N ALA A 379 -14.37 45.68 0.93
CA ALA A 379 -13.77 46.99 0.67
C ALA A 379 -14.39 48.12 1.51
N ALA A 380 -15.49 47.82 2.21
CA ALA A 380 -16.08 48.62 3.27
C ALA A 380 -15.71 47.97 4.60
#